data_AF-A0A2G2DM48-F1
#
_entry.id   AF-A0A2G2DM48-F1
#
_cell.length_a   1.000
_cell.length_b   1.000
_cell.length_c   1.000
_cell.angle_alpha   90.00
_cell.angle_beta   90.00
_cell.angle_gamma   90.00
#
_symmetry.space_group_name_H-M   'P 1'
#
loop_
_entity.id
_entity.type
_entity.pdbx_description
1 polymer ?
#
loop_
_entity_poly.entity_id
_entity_poly.type
_entity_poly.pdbx_seq_one_letter_code
_entity_poly.pdbx_strand_id
1 'polypeptide(L)'
;MKNVKEEALSVSAANQALTVNLEARLWKFIVRTINYPELRFDSTTDSICFMSYIPFIALAKEWIVGNSEGLYDVRKCEGCGDYFDVNKTDGIYGNSEDLEEFICFPCAERMTAREYYERFIER
;
A
#
# COMPACT_ATOMS: atom_id res chain seq x y z
N MET A 1 27.92 -7.95 -20.44
CA MET A 1 27.21 -7.18 -19.38
C MET A 1 25.98 -6.55 -20.01
N LYS A 2 24.77 -6.89 -19.56
CA LYS A 2 23.57 -6.13 -19.95
C LYS A 2 23.67 -4.77 -19.25
N ASN A 3 23.48 -3.66 -19.98
CA ASN A 3 23.40 -2.33 -19.38
C ASN A 3 22.17 -2.28 -18.49
N VAL A 4 22.37 -2.43 -17.18
CA VAL A 4 21.29 -2.25 -16.22
C VAL A 4 21.06 -0.75 -16.09
N LYS A 5 19.84 -0.31 -16.40
CA LYS A 5 19.45 1.09 -16.32
C LYS A 5 18.37 1.26 -15.26
N GLU A 6 18.38 2.40 -14.58
CA GLU A 6 17.23 2.80 -13.76
C GLU A 6 16.10 3.27 -14.67
N GLU A 7 14.90 2.76 -14.41
CA GLU A 7 13.66 3.12 -15.06
C GLU A 7 12.72 3.78 -14.06
N ALA A 8 11.86 4.66 -14.57
CA ALA A 8 10.82 5.32 -13.79
C ALA A 8 9.49 5.22 -14.55
N LEU A 9 8.45 4.81 -13.85
CA LEU A 9 7.10 4.64 -14.37
C LEU A 9 6.14 5.49 -13.55
N SER A 10 5.41 6.42 -14.16
CA SER A 10 4.38 7.17 -13.45
C SER A 10 3.24 6.26 -12.99
N VAL A 11 2.53 6.64 -11.92
CA VAL A 11 1.30 5.96 -11.48
C VAL A 11 0.30 5.79 -12.63
N SER A 12 0.14 6.83 -13.46
CA SER A 12 -0.76 6.77 -14.62
C SER A 12 -0.35 5.71 -15.64
N ALA A 13 0.95 5.61 -15.94
CA ALA A 13 1.48 4.62 -16.87
C ALA A 13 1.39 3.20 -16.30
N ALA A 14 1.62 3.04 -14.99
CA ALA A 14 1.43 1.76 -14.31
C ALA A 14 -0.04 1.31 -14.33
N ASN A 15 -0.96 2.21 -14.02
CA ASN A 15 -2.41 1.98 -14.11
C ASN A 15 -2.82 1.58 -15.53
N GLN A 16 -2.33 2.27 -16.56
CA GLN A 16 -2.60 1.94 -17.95
C GLN A 16 -2.03 0.57 -18.33
N ALA A 17 -0.79 0.25 -17.95
CA ALA A 17 -0.13 -1.01 -18.27
C ALA A 17 -0.85 -2.22 -17.66
N LEU A 18 -1.46 -2.05 -16.48
CA LEU A 18 -2.18 -3.12 -15.78
C LEU A 18 -3.70 -3.05 -15.92
N THR A 19 -4.23 -2.05 -16.62
CA THR A 19 -5.68 -1.81 -16.77
C THR A 19 -6.39 -1.71 -15.41
N VAL A 20 -5.80 -0.95 -14.49
CA VAL A 20 -6.33 -0.70 -13.14
C VAL A 20 -6.45 0.79 -12.87
N ASN A 21 -7.18 1.15 -11.81
CA ASN A 21 -7.33 2.53 -11.37
C ASN A 21 -6.98 2.65 -9.88
N LEU A 22 -5.70 2.48 -9.56
CA LEU A 22 -5.21 2.55 -8.18
C LEU A 22 -4.67 3.95 -7.87
N GLU A 23 -4.90 4.42 -6.65
CA GLU A 23 -4.32 5.68 -6.17
C GLU A 23 -2.81 5.53 -5.86
N ALA A 24 -2.09 6.66 -5.89
CA ALA A 24 -0.65 6.72 -5.64
C ALA A 24 -0.21 6.05 -4.33
N ARG A 25 -1.01 6.20 -3.26
CA ARG A 25 -0.71 5.61 -1.95
C ARG A 25 -0.82 4.09 -1.94
N LEU A 26 -1.72 3.53 -2.74
CA LEU A 26 -1.81 2.08 -2.91
C LEU A 26 -0.61 1.56 -3.73
N TRP A 27 -0.14 2.32 -4.73
CA TRP A 27 1.11 1.99 -5.43
C TRP A 27 2.33 2.00 -4.52
N LYS A 28 2.46 3.02 -3.66
CA LYS A 28 3.50 3.06 -2.61
C LYS A 28 3.47 1.80 -1.74
N PHE A 29 2.27 1.34 -1.39
CA PHE A 29 2.08 0.11 -0.63
C PHE A 29 2.51 -1.15 -1.40
N ILE A 30 2.08 -1.29 -2.65
CA ILE A 30 2.46 -2.42 -3.53
C ILE A 30 3.97 -2.50 -3.67
N VAL A 31 4.63 -1.38 -3.95
CA VAL A 31 6.09 -1.27 -4.05
C VAL A 31 6.77 -1.75 -2.77
N ARG A 32 6.30 -1.29 -1.61
CA ARG A 32 6.82 -1.74 -0.30
C ARG A 32 6.65 -3.25 -0.09
N THR A 33 5.53 -3.81 -0.53
CA THR A 33 5.20 -5.23 -0.33
C THR A 33 5.99 -6.15 -1.25
N ILE A 34 6.32 -5.72 -2.47
CA ILE A 34 7.17 -6.47 -3.41
C ILE A 34 8.62 -6.58 -2.87
N ASN A 35 9.05 -5.66 -1.99
CA ASN A 35 10.27 -5.75 -1.18
C ASN A 35 11.57 -6.03 -1.95
N TYR A 36 11.85 -5.22 -2.98
CA TYR A 36 13.16 -5.19 -3.65
C TYR A 36 13.91 -3.90 -3.24
N PRO A 37 15.20 -3.96 -2.86
CA PRO A 37 15.97 -2.78 -2.45
C PRO A 37 16.04 -1.70 -3.52
N GLU A 38 16.13 -2.09 -4.80
CA GLU A 38 16.22 -1.15 -5.91
C GLU A 38 14.85 -0.74 -6.49
N LEU A 39 13.74 -1.21 -5.90
CA LEU A 39 12.37 -0.80 -6.22
C LEU A 39 11.88 0.21 -5.18
N ARG A 40 11.53 1.42 -5.61
CA ARG A 40 11.05 2.48 -4.71
C ARG A 40 9.91 3.28 -5.32
N PHE A 41 9.12 3.89 -4.45
CA PHE A 41 8.08 4.83 -4.83
C PHE A 41 8.54 6.24 -4.48
N ASP A 42 8.61 7.14 -5.46
CA ASP A 42 8.87 8.56 -5.27
C ASP A 42 7.55 9.30 -5.11
N SER A 43 7.27 9.76 -3.89
CA SER A 43 6.05 10.52 -3.56
C SER A 43 6.06 11.96 -4.06
N THR A 44 7.19 12.46 -4.54
CA THR A 44 7.31 13.82 -5.07
C THR A 44 6.78 13.89 -6.50
N THR A 45 7.00 12.82 -7.27
CA THR A 45 6.63 12.72 -8.69
C THR A 45 5.59 11.65 -8.98
N ASP A 46 5.02 11.01 -7.95
CA ASP A 46 4.11 9.87 -8.05
C ASP A 46 4.60 8.83 -9.07
N SER A 47 5.85 8.38 -8.88
CA SER A 47 6.55 7.52 -9.82
C SER A 47 7.15 6.31 -9.12
N ILE A 48 7.15 5.18 -9.80
CA ILE A 48 7.77 3.93 -9.36
C ILE A 48 9.12 3.81 -10.07
N CYS A 49 10.20 3.81 -9.30
CA CYS A 49 11.57 3.74 -9.80
C CYS A 49 12.14 2.35 -9.53
N PHE A 50 12.73 1.73 -10.54
CA PHE A 50 13.27 0.38 -10.45
C PHE A 50 14.42 0.15 -11.42
N MET A 51 15.28 -0.82 -11.13
CA MET A 51 16.29 -1.27 -12.08
C MET A 51 15.67 -2.15 -13.16
N SER A 52 16.09 -2.00 -14.41
CA SER A 52 15.49 -2.65 -15.59
C SER A 52 15.48 -4.18 -15.57
N TYR A 53 16.20 -4.83 -14.65
CA TYR A 53 16.12 -6.29 -14.46
C TYR A 53 14.94 -6.71 -13.58
N ILE A 54 14.32 -5.79 -12.84
CA ILE A 54 13.17 -6.05 -11.98
C ILE A 54 11.94 -6.14 -12.88
N PRO A 55 11.24 -7.29 -12.94
CA PRO A 55 10.04 -7.43 -13.75
C PRO A 55 8.83 -6.80 -13.04
N PHE A 56 8.90 -5.48 -12.77
CA PHE A 56 7.97 -4.78 -11.89
C PHE A 56 6.50 -4.96 -12.29
N ILE A 57 6.18 -4.81 -13.58
CA ILE A 57 4.80 -4.97 -14.09
C ILE A 57 4.25 -6.37 -13.79
N ALA A 58 5.06 -7.42 -13.94
CA ALA A 58 4.63 -8.79 -13.66
C ALA A 58 4.39 -8.99 -12.15
N LEU A 59 5.33 -8.55 -11.31
CA LEU A 59 5.22 -8.62 -9.85
C LEU A 59 4.01 -7.86 -9.32
N ALA A 60 3.78 -6.64 -9.84
CA ALA A 60 2.63 -5.82 -9.48
C ALA A 60 1.31 -6.50 -9.92
N LYS A 61 1.29 -7.12 -11.10
CA LYS A 61 0.11 -7.87 -11.58
C LYS A 61 -0.21 -9.06 -10.68
N GLU A 62 0.79 -9.85 -10.31
CA GLU A 62 0.63 -10.98 -9.39
C GLU A 62 0.06 -10.51 -8.05
N TRP A 63 0.58 -9.40 -7.52
CA TRP A 63 0.07 -8.81 -6.30
C TRP A 63 -1.40 -8.38 -6.42
N ILE A 64 -1.77 -7.68 -7.50
CA ILE A 64 -3.14 -7.20 -7.73
C ILE A 64 -4.12 -8.37 -7.84
N VAL A 65 -3.76 -9.42 -8.58
CA VAL A 65 -4.57 -10.63 -8.72
C VAL A 65 -4.72 -11.30 -7.36
N GLY A 66 -3.62 -11.50 -6.63
CA GLY A 66 -3.67 -12.08 -5.29
C GLY A 66 -4.55 -11.30 -4.32
N ASN A 67 -4.53 -9.96 -4.38
CA ASN A 67 -5.42 -9.13 -3.57
C ASN A 67 -6.90 -9.34 -3.94
N SER A 68 -7.21 -9.46 -5.24
CA SER A 68 -8.58 -9.72 -5.70
C SER A 68 -9.09 -11.12 -5.33
N GLU A 69 -8.18 -12.08 -5.15
CA GLU A 69 -8.47 -13.45 -4.71
C GLU A 69 -8.52 -13.59 -3.18
N GLY A 70 -8.33 -12.49 -2.44
CA GLY A 70 -8.37 -12.49 -0.97
C GLY A 70 -7.10 -12.99 -0.29
N LEU A 71 -5.97 -13.07 -1.01
CA LEU A 71 -4.68 -13.44 -0.41
C LEU A 71 -4.13 -12.38 0.56
N TYR A 72 -4.61 -11.15 0.46
CA TYR A 72 -4.23 -10.02 1.31
C TYR A 72 -5.50 -9.37 1.85
N ASP A 73 -5.44 -8.89 3.10
CA ASP A 73 -6.51 -8.03 3.65
C ASP A 73 -5.96 -6.61 3.76
N VAL A 74 -6.14 -5.85 2.68
CA VAL A 74 -5.56 -4.52 2.53
C VAL A 74 -6.55 -3.45 2.97
N ARG A 75 -6.20 -2.72 4.03
CA ARG A 75 -7.02 -1.65 4.60
C ARG A 75 -6.30 -0.32 4.55
N LYS A 76 -7.09 0.75 4.35
CA LYS A 76 -6.62 2.14 4.37
C LYS A 76 -6.73 2.69 5.79
N CYS A 77 -5.67 3.30 6.29
CA CYS A 77 -5.66 3.94 7.60
C CYS A 77 -6.41 5.27 7.54
N GLU A 78 -7.40 5.45 8.41
CA GLU A 78 -8.23 6.67 8.53
C GLU A 78 -7.48 7.88 9.09
N GLY A 79 -6.31 7.66 9.72
CA GLY A 79 -5.46 8.72 10.26
C GLY A 79 -4.45 9.26 9.25
N CYS A 80 -3.69 8.37 8.58
CA CYS A 80 -2.62 8.78 7.67
C CYS A 80 -2.94 8.57 6.18
N GLY A 81 -3.99 7.82 5.85
CA GLY A 81 -4.37 7.48 4.48
C GLY A 81 -3.48 6.43 3.80
N ASP A 82 -2.48 5.87 4.49
CA ASP A 82 -1.63 4.80 3.94
C ASP A 82 -2.32 3.43 4.06
N TYR A 83 -1.88 2.49 3.21
CA TYR A 83 -2.40 1.13 3.17
C TYR A 83 -1.53 0.13 3.94
N PHE A 84 -2.20 -0.87 4.50
CA PHE A 84 -1.61 -1.92 5.34
C PHE A 84 -2.28 -3.26 5.02
N ASP A 85 -1.49 -4.33 4.97
CA ASP A 85 -2.00 -5.72 4.95
C ASP A 85 -2.16 -6.18 6.39
N VAL A 86 -3.39 -6.28 6.86
CA VAL A 86 -3.69 -6.62 8.26
C VAL A 86 -3.32 -8.06 8.59
N ASN A 87 -3.14 -8.94 7.60
CA ASN A 87 -2.64 -10.29 7.85
C ASN A 87 -1.15 -10.32 8.21
N LYS A 88 -0.40 -9.24 7.96
CA LYS A 88 1.07 -9.19 8.11
C LYS A 88 1.56 -8.16 9.11
N THR A 89 0.69 -7.33 9.69
CA THR A 89 1.11 -6.24 10.57
C THR A 89 0.68 -6.46 12.02
N ASP A 90 1.64 -6.47 12.95
CA ASP A 90 1.42 -6.64 14.40
C ASP A 90 0.74 -5.41 15.08
N GLY A 91 0.38 -4.38 14.31
CA GLY A 91 -0.02 -3.06 14.81
C GLY A 91 -1.52 -2.77 14.72
N ILE A 92 -2.37 -3.79 14.84
CA ILE A 92 -3.81 -3.66 14.67
C ILE A 92 -4.47 -3.50 16.04
N TYR A 93 -5.36 -2.51 16.15
CA TYR A 93 -6.18 -2.30 17.36
C TYR A 93 -7.66 -2.38 16.98
N GLY A 94 -8.35 -3.44 17.45
CA GLY A 94 -9.77 -3.72 17.16
C GLY A 94 -10.00 -5.15 16.63
N ASN A 95 -11.26 -5.55 16.44
CA ASN A 95 -11.62 -6.81 15.79
C ASN A 95 -11.63 -6.62 14.26
N SER A 96 -10.71 -7.25 13.53
CA SER A 96 -10.61 -7.16 12.06
C SER A 96 -11.90 -7.52 11.32
N GLU A 97 -12.74 -8.37 11.91
CA GLU A 97 -14.04 -8.76 11.34
C GLU A 97 -15.13 -7.69 11.51
N ASP A 98 -14.96 -6.79 12.48
CA ASP A 98 -15.92 -5.71 12.82
C ASP A 98 -15.43 -4.31 12.40
N LEU A 99 -14.19 -4.17 11.92
CA LEU A 99 -13.60 -2.86 11.59
C LEU A 99 -14.12 -2.33 10.24
N GLU A 100 -15.22 -1.56 10.29
CA GLU A 100 -15.62 -0.68 9.18
C GLU A 100 -14.58 0.42 8.90
N GLU A 101 -13.78 0.79 9.91
CA GLU A 101 -12.75 1.83 9.85
C GLU A 101 -11.44 1.30 10.45
N PHE A 102 -10.30 1.51 9.78
CA PHE A 102 -8.99 1.01 10.22
C PHE A 102 -8.06 2.16 10.63
N ILE A 103 -7.34 2.01 11.75
CA ILE A 103 -6.30 2.94 12.20
C ILE A 103 -5.00 2.18 12.45
N CYS A 104 -3.88 2.66 11.90
CA CYS A 104 -2.58 2.03 12.11
C CYS A 104 -1.99 2.42 13.48
N PHE A 105 -1.18 1.54 14.07
CA PHE A 105 -0.55 1.74 15.38
C PHE A 105 0.09 3.14 15.59
N PRO A 106 0.93 3.67 14.66
CA PRO A 106 1.51 5.01 14.86
C PRO A 106 0.48 6.15 14.87
N CYS A 107 -0.66 5.99 14.19
CA CYS A 107 -1.75 6.94 14.26
C CYS A 107 -2.54 6.78 15.56
N ALA A 108 -2.80 5.55 15.99
CA ALA A 108 -3.48 5.26 17.24
C ALA A 108 -2.72 5.82 18.45
N GLU A 109 -1.39 5.68 18.50
CA GLU A 109 -0.55 6.23 19.58
C GLU A 109 -0.60 7.75 19.69
N ARG A 110 -0.98 8.46 18.61
CA ARG A 110 -1.08 9.92 18.58
C ARG A 110 -2.48 10.42 18.89
N MET A 111 -3.48 9.55 18.88
CA MET A 111 -4.86 9.91 19.19
C MET A 111 -5.07 9.98 20.70
N THR A 112 -5.87 10.95 21.13
CA THR A 112 -6.38 10.95 22.49
C THR A 112 -7.45 9.87 22.66
N ALA A 113 -7.61 9.36 23.89
CA ALA A 113 -8.66 8.39 24.20
C ALA A 113 -10.07 8.90 23.84
N ARG A 114 -10.29 10.22 23.91
CA ARG A 114 -11.54 10.87 23.51
C ARG A 114 -11.78 10.78 22.01
N GLU A 115 -10.81 11.18 21.18
CA GLU A 115 -10.92 11.11 19.72
C GLU A 115 -11.14 9.68 19.22
N TYR A 116 -10.53 8.70 19.91
CA TYR A 116 -10.76 7.30 19.60
C TYR A 116 -12.19 6.87 19.93
N TYR A 117 -12.68 7.22 21.14
CA TYR A 117 -14.03 6.86 21.58
C TYR A 117 -15.13 7.48 20.72
N GLU A 118 -15.03 8.79 20.44
CA GLU A 118 -16.01 9.53 19.62
C GLU A 118 -16.05 9.06 18.16
N ARG A 119 -14.97 8.45 17.65
CA ARG A 119 -14.88 8.06 16.23
C ARG A 119 -15.16 6.58 15.99
N PHE A 120 -14.72 5.71 16.90
CA PHE A 120 -14.73 4.26 16.69
C PHE A 120 -15.65 3.50 17.65
N ILE A 121 -16.21 4.13 18.70
CA ILE A 121 -17.05 3.46 19.71
C ILE A 121 -18.46 4.05 19.78
N GLU A 122 -18.61 5.37 19.91
CA GLU A 122 -19.92 6.03 19.85
C GLU A 122 -20.29 6.36 18.40
N ARG A 123 -21.38 5.77 17.90
CA ARG A 123 -22.07 6.18 16.68
C ARG A 123 -23.53 6.47 16.97
#